data_AF-A0A6P3VYH8-F1
#
_entry.id   AF-A0A6P3VYH8-F1
#
_cell.length_a   1.000
_cell.length_b   1.000
_cell.length_c   1.000
_cell.angle_alpha   90.00
_cell.angle_beta   90.00
_cell.angle_gamma   90.00
#
_symmetry.space_group_name_H-M   'P 1'
#
loop_
_entity.id
_entity.type
_entity.pdbx_description
1 polymer ?
#
loop_
_entity_poly.entity_id
_entity_poly.type
_entity_poly.pdbx_seq_one_letter_code
_entity_poly.pdbx_strand_id
1 'polypeptide(L)'
;MKQETMRSSPLPTSTTQDKLSEELSALLSMREENLQDFTEALPPEMSLKIFGELDVRSLCQAALTSKQWNRLIETNDYLWRNHCLTVLAVCCKEVAGDRQEGLSWKVTLVRNYQKSRTKRNWIKGRYSHIRSADEIPPNSMYPFDVETWGEILEAELER
;
A
#
# COMPACT_ATOMS: atom_id res chain seq x y z
N MET A 1 18.38 -51.96 45.01
CA MET A 1 18.14 -50.57 44.56
C MET A 1 19.29 -50.15 43.67
N LYS A 2 19.09 -50.11 42.35
CA LYS A 2 20.07 -49.57 41.39
C LYS A 2 19.64 -48.15 41.07
N GLN A 3 20.50 -47.16 41.35
CA GLN A 3 20.27 -45.76 40.98
C GLN A 3 20.68 -45.58 39.51
N GLU A 4 19.75 -45.10 38.69
CA GLU A 4 20.03 -44.57 37.35
C GLU A 4 20.70 -43.20 37.50
N THR A 5 21.94 -43.09 37.03
CA THR A 5 22.64 -41.82 36.90
C THR A 5 22.14 -41.11 35.63
N MET A 6 21.39 -40.01 35.80
CA MET A 6 21.05 -39.08 34.73
C MET A 6 22.32 -38.57 34.03
N ARG A 7 22.44 -38.86 32.74
CA ARG A 7 23.45 -38.28 31.86
C ARG A 7 22.98 -36.89 31.43
N SER A 8 23.52 -35.84 32.05
CA SER A 8 23.30 -34.46 31.62
C SER A 8 24.10 -34.19 30.33
N SER A 9 23.42 -33.71 29.29
CA SER A 9 24.02 -33.30 28.02
C SER A 9 24.87 -32.03 28.20
N PRO A 10 26.01 -31.86 27.48
CA PRO A 10 26.81 -30.66 27.60
C PRO A 10 26.11 -29.46 26.96
N LEU A 11 25.99 -28.35 27.70
CA LEU A 11 25.64 -27.05 27.14
C LEU A 11 26.74 -26.56 26.18
N PRO A 12 26.38 -25.84 25.11
CA PRO A 12 27.36 -25.31 24.17
C PRO A 12 28.30 -24.30 24.86
N THR A 13 29.60 -24.45 24.63
CA THR A 13 30.68 -23.62 25.18
C THR A 13 30.72 -22.23 24.53
N SER A 14 31.03 -21.18 25.31
CA SER A 14 30.94 -19.77 24.92
C SER A 14 31.66 -19.41 23.61
N THR A 15 32.77 -20.10 23.31
CA THR A 15 33.59 -19.88 22.10
C THR A 15 32.82 -20.06 20.78
N THR A 16 31.79 -20.90 20.76
CA THR A 16 30.95 -21.10 19.56
C THR A 16 29.92 -20.00 19.41
N GLN A 17 29.43 -19.45 20.52
CA GLN A 17 28.44 -18.38 20.55
C GLN A 17 29.07 -17.02 20.20
N ASP A 18 30.31 -16.79 20.65
CA ASP A 18 31.09 -15.59 20.33
C ASP A 18 31.43 -15.53 18.83
N LYS A 19 31.90 -16.64 18.24
CA LYS A 19 32.18 -16.72 16.79
C LYS A 19 30.94 -16.49 15.92
N LEU A 20 29.80 -17.07 16.28
CA LEU A 20 28.55 -16.87 15.54
C LEU A 20 28.06 -15.42 15.64
N SER A 21 28.28 -14.75 16.78
CA SER A 21 27.95 -13.34 16.96
C SER A 21 28.81 -12.41 16.11
N GLU A 22 30.09 -12.75 15.96
CA GLU A 22 31.07 -11.99 15.18
C GLU A 22 30.84 -12.17 13.68
N GLU A 23 30.53 -13.39 13.23
CA GLU A 23 30.13 -13.69 11.84
C GLU A 23 28.79 -13.05 11.46
N LEU A 24 27.78 -13.06 12.35
CA LEU A 24 26.52 -12.35 12.13
C LEU A 24 26.72 -10.83 12.07
N SER A 25 27.59 -10.29 12.92
CA SER A 25 27.93 -8.86 12.91
C SER A 25 28.67 -8.47 11.63
N ALA A 26 29.61 -9.29 11.16
CA ALA A 26 30.29 -9.09 9.88
C ALA A 26 29.31 -9.16 8.70
N LEU A 27 28.38 -10.13 8.69
CA LEU A 27 27.36 -10.25 7.63
C LEU A 27 26.38 -9.07 7.63
N LEU A 28 26.00 -8.57 8.81
CA LEU A 28 25.14 -7.37 8.93
C LEU A 28 25.89 -6.11 8.47
N SER A 29 27.17 -5.97 8.83
CA SER A 29 28.02 -4.86 8.41
C SER A 29 28.27 -4.86 6.89
N MET A 30 28.54 -6.04 6.29
CA MET A 30 28.66 -6.18 4.84
C MET A 30 27.34 -5.91 4.10
N ARG A 31 26.20 -6.19 4.75
CA ARG A 31 24.88 -5.87 4.22
C ARG A 31 24.62 -4.36 4.24
N GLU A 32 25.06 -3.65 5.28
CA GLU A 32 24.92 -2.20 5.39
C GLU A 32 25.77 -1.44 4.36
N GLU A 33 26.97 -1.93 4.05
CA GLU A 33 27.84 -1.32 3.03
C GLU A 33 27.36 -1.50 1.58
N ASN A 34 26.39 -2.40 1.33
CA ASN A 34 25.92 -2.75 -0.02
C ASN A 34 24.45 -2.38 -0.29
N LEU A 35 23.79 -1.69 0.64
CA LEU A 35 22.42 -1.18 0.46
C LEU A 35 22.46 0.22 -0.15
N GLN A 36 22.96 0.32 -1.38
CA GLN A 36 22.88 1.56 -2.13
C GLN A 36 21.42 1.85 -2.52
N ASP A 37 20.95 3.07 -2.28
CA ASP A 37 19.61 3.49 -2.69
C ASP A 37 19.48 3.38 -4.21
N PHE A 38 18.51 2.59 -4.69
CA PHE A 38 18.33 2.38 -6.12
C PHE A 38 18.04 3.70 -6.85
N THR A 39 17.46 4.69 -6.17
CA THR A 39 17.16 6.00 -6.77
C THR A 39 18.42 6.82 -7.04
N GLU A 40 19.55 6.45 -6.43
CA GLU A 40 20.88 7.02 -6.70
C GLU A 40 21.66 6.18 -7.72
N ALA A 41 21.41 4.87 -7.77
CA ALA A 41 22.10 3.95 -8.67
C ALA A 41 21.47 3.88 -10.07
N LEU A 42 20.16 4.15 -10.20
CA LEU A 42 19.42 4.06 -11.45
C LEU A 42 19.12 5.45 -12.05
N PRO A 43 18.99 5.54 -13.39
CA PRO A 43 18.43 6.73 -14.03
C PRO A 43 17.04 7.07 -13.47
N PRO A 44 16.68 8.36 -13.37
CA PRO A 44 15.40 8.79 -12.79
C PRO A 44 14.17 8.12 -13.45
N GLU A 45 14.21 7.90 -14.76
CA GLU A 45 13.12 7.28 -15.52
C GLU A 45 12.86 5.84 -15.06
N MET A 46 13.91 5.10 -14.74
CA MET A 46 13.82 3.72 -14.24
C MET A 46 13.28 3.69 -12.81
N SER A 47 13.75 4.61 -11.97
CA SER A 47 13.24 4.78 -10.60
C SER A 47 11.76 5.12 -10.59
N LEU A 48 11.33 6.03 -11.47
CA LEU A 48 9.92 6.38 -11.59
C LEU A 48 9.08 5.25 -12.19
N LYS A 49 9.64 4.43 -13.09
CA LYS A 49 8.97 3.22 -13.56
C LYS A 49 8.71 2.24 -12.42
N ILE A 50 9.69 2.02 -11.55
CA ILE A 50 9.54 1.19 -10.34
C ILE A 50 8.45 1.76 -9.43
N PHE A 51 8.48 3.06 -9.15
CA PHE A 51 7.42 3.70 -8.35
C PHE A 51 6.04 3.60 -9.01
N GLY A 52 5.96 3.64 -10.33
CA GLY A 52 4.71 3.51 -11.08
C GLY A 52 4.03 2.14 -10.98
N GLU A 53 4.76 1.10 -10.58
CA GLU A 53 4.20 -0.25 -10.33
C GLU A 53 3.59 -0.40 -8.93
N LEU A 54 3.84 0.55 -8.02
CA LEU A 54 3.34 0.49 -6.64
C LEU A 54 1.84 0.83 -6.60
N ASP A 55 1.09 0.18 -5.69
CA ASP A 55 -0.26 0.66 -5.39
C ASP A 55 -0.22 1.99 -4.63
N VAL A 56 -1.35 2.72 -4.59
CA VAL A 56 -1.43 4.05 -3.96
C VAL A 56 -0.92 4.03 -2.50
N ARG A 57 -1.19 2.95 -1.76
CA ARG A 57 -0.72 2.81 -0.38
C ARG A 57 0.80 2.69 -0.33
N SER A 58 1.38 1.78 -1.11
CA SER A 58 2.82 1.55 -1.14
C SER A 58 3.57 2.76 -1.69
N LEU A 59 3.01 3.47 -2.67
CA LEU A 59 3.57 4.71 -3.19
C LEU A 59 3.60 5.82 -2.12
N CYS A 60 2.53 5.97 -1.34
CA CYS A 60 2.52 6.90 -0.21
C CYS A 60 3.55 6.51 0.86
N GLN A 61 3.73 5.22 1.16
CA GLN A 61 4.76 4.78 2.10
C GLN A 61 6.16 5.02 1.54
N ALA A 62 6.39 4.76 0.25
CA ALA A 62 7.64 5.05 -0.44
C ALA A 62 7.98 6.55 -0.37
N ALA A 63 6.99 7.44 -0.50
CA ALA A 63 7.21 8.88 -0.38
C ALA A 63 7.63 9.32 1.04
N LEU A 64 7.50 8.47 2.06
CA LEU A 64 7.89 8.75 3.44
C LEU A 64 9.28 8.18 3.81
N THR A 65 9.91 7.39 2.94
CA THR A 65 11.18 6.70 3.27
C THR A 65 12.37 7.65 3.33
N SER A 66 12.48 8.57 2.35
CA SER A 66 13.58 9.52 2.26
C SER A 66 13.16 10.81 1.53
N LYS A 67 13.94 11.89 1.72
CA LYS A 67 13.72 13.17 1.02
C LYS A 67 13.86 13.03 -0.50
N GLN A 68 14.75 12.14 -0.96
CA GLN A 68 14.99 11.90 -2.37
C GLN A 68 13.81 11.18 -3.02
N TRP A 69 13.30 10.13 -2.37
CA TRP A 69 12.11 9.40 -2.84
C TRP A 69 10.88 10.29 -2.82
N ASN A 70 10.70 11.06 -1.74
CA ASN A 70 9.64 12.05 -1.66
C ASN A 70 9.70 13.01 -2.85
N ARG A 71 10.87 13.59 -3.13
CA ARG A 71 11.05 14.52 -4.25
C ARG A 71 10.69 13.86 -5.58
N LEU A 72 11.18 12.65 -5.86
CA LEU A 72 10.87 11.95 -7.12
C LEU A 72 9.37 11.67 -7.25
N ILE A 73 8.70 11.23 -6.19
CA ILE A 73 7.28 10.87 -6.24
C ILE A 73 6.38 12.12 -6.32
N GLU A 74 6.71 13.17 -5.58
CA GLU A 74 5.89 14.38 -5.46
C GLU A 74 5.99 15.30 -6.69
N THR A 75 7.15 15.37 -7.35
CA THR A 75 7.32 16.25 -8.52
C THR A 75 6.79 15.63 -9.82
N ASN A 76 6.57 14.32 -9.85
CA ASN A 76 6.16 13.59 -11.04
C ASN A 76 4.65 13.30 -11.03
N ASP A 77 3.84 14.29 -11.45
CA ASP A 77 2.37 14.20 -11.42
C ASP A 77 1.82 13.01 -12.22
N TYR A 78 2.56 12.53 -13.22
CA TYR A 78 2.13 11.40 -14.06
C TYR A 78 2.03 10.07 -13.30
N LEU A 79 2.77 9.88 -12.20
CA LEU A 79 2.67 8.69 -11.34
C LEU A 79 1.22 8.55 -10.83
N TRP A 80 0.64 9.67 -10.44
CA TRP A 80 -0.71 9.74 -9.90
C TRP A 80 -1.78 9.59 -10.99
N ARG A 81 -1.48 9.96 -12.24
CA ARG A 81 -2.40 9.81 -13.38
C ARG A 81 -2.85 8.37 -13.57
N ASN A 82 -1.92 7.42 -13.52
CA ASN A 82 -2.25 6.00 -13.72
C ASN A 82 -3.20 5.48 -12.63
N HIS A 83 -3.01 5.90 -11.39
CA HIS A 83 -3.92 5.57 -10.29
C HIS A 83 -5.30 6.24 -10.44
N CYS A 84 -5.36 7.42 -11.03
CA CYS A 84 -6.61 8.09 -11.35
C CYS A 84 -7.44 7.34 -12.40
N LEU A 85 -6.86 6.54 -13.28
CA LEU A 85 -7.64 5.74 -14.24
C LEU A 85 -8.57 4.75 -13.52
N THR A 86 -8.08 4.12 -12.45
CA THR A 86 -8.89 3.23 -11.61
C THR A 86 -10.04 3.98 -10.94
N VAL A 87 -9.80 5.23 -10.52
CA VAL A 87 -10.82 6.10 -9.93
C VAL A 87 -11.85 6.55 -10.98
N LEU A 88 -11.38 6.92 -12.17
CA LEU A 88 -12.18 7.41 -13.30
C LEU A 88 -13.21 6.37 -13.76
N ALA A 89 -12.88 5.08 -13.68
CA ALA A 89 -13.82 4.00 -14.00
C ALA A 89 -15.08 3.97 -13.11
N VAL A 90 -15.07 4.63 -11.96
CA VAL A 90 -16.15 4.59 -10.96
C VAL A 90 -16.70 6.00 -10.64
N CYS A 91 -15.82 7.00 -10.66
CA CYS A 91 -16.10 8.40 -10.34
C CYS A 91 -15.70 9.30 -11.52
N CYS A 92 -16.22 8.99 -12.72
CA CYS A 92 -15.86 9.70 -13.95
C CYS A 92 -16.22 11.20 -13.87
N LYS A 93 -17.42 11.53 -13.37
CA LYS A 93 -17.92 12.91 -13.27
C LYS A 93 -17.03 13.77 -12.37
N GLU A 94 -16.64 13.23 -11.22
CA GLU A 94 -15.82 13.93 -10.24
C GLU A 94 -14.39 14.13 -10.73
N VAL A 95 -13.79 13.10 -11.33
CA VAL A 95 -12.45 13.22 -11.93
C VAL A 95 -12.48 14.24 -13.06
N ALA A 96 -13.48 14.19 -13.96
CA ALA A 96 -13.60 15.13 -15.06
C ALA A 96 -13.74 16.58 -14.57
N GLY A 97 -14.56 16.82 -13.54
CA GLY A 97 -14.71 18.13 -12.91
C GLY A 97 -13.39 18.66 -12.33
N ASP A 98 -12.70 17.84 -11.53
CA ASP A 98 -11.38 18.20 -10.97
C ASP A 98 -10.34 18.52 -12.06
N ARG A 99 -10.39 17.80 -13.20
CA ARG A 99 -9.52 18.07 -14.35
C ARG A 99 -9.87 19.38 -15.04
N GLN A 100 -11.15 19.69 -15.18
CA GLN A 100 -11.63 20.94 -15.76
C GLN A 100 -11.24 22.15 -14.90
N GLU A 101 -11.21 21.98 -13.58
CA GLU A 101 -10.71 22.98 -12.61
C GLU A 101 -9.18 23.15 -12.63
N GLY A 102 -8.46 22.35 -13.42
CA GLY A 102 -6.99 22.45 -13.56
C GLY A 102 -6.20 21.85 -12.38
N LEU A 103 -6.82 20.97 -11.59
CA LEU A 103 -6.15 20.33 -10.45
C LEU A 103 -5.11 19.30 -10.91
N SER A 104 -4.06 19.10 -10.11
CA SER A 104 -3.05 18.07 -10.38
C SER A 104 -3.63 16.66 -10.22
N TRP A 105 -3.04 15.67 -10.89
CA TRP A 105 -3.49 14.28 -10.78
C TRP A 105 -3.43 13.77 -9.35
N LYS A 106 -2.41 14.18 -8.58
CA LYS A 106 -2.33 13.86 -7.15
C LYS A 106 -3.53 14.40 -6.37
N VAL A 107 -3.87 15.68 -6.55
CA VAL A 107 -4.98 16.31 -5.82
C VAL A 107 -6.30 15.64 -6.21
N THR A 108 -6.53 15.42 -7.50
CA THR A 108 -7.70 14.69 -8.01
C THR A 108 -7.80 13.29 -7.40
N LEU A 109 -6.69 12.55 -7.33
CA LEU A 109 -6.68 11.21 -6.74
C LEU A 109 -7.10 11.26 -5.28
N VAL A 110 -6.46 12.12 -4.49
CA VAL A 110 -6.68 12.20 -3.04
C VAL A 110 -8.12 12.58 -2.72
N ARG A 111 -8.68 13.57 -3.43
CA ARG A 111 -10.09 14.01 -3.25
C ARG A 111 -11.09 12.88 -3.51
N ASN A 112 -10.83 12.06 -4.53
CA ASN A 112 -11.79 11.06 -4.99
C ASN A 112 -11.52 9.64 -4.48
N TYR A 113 -10.38 9.40 -3.82
CA TYR A 113 -9.94 8.06 -3.47
C TYR A 113 -10.92 7.32 -2.56
N GLN A 114 -11.39 7.97 -1.50
CA GLN A 114 -12.34 7.36 -0.56
C GLN A 114 -13.69 7.11 -1.24
N LYS A 115 -14.24 8.14 -1.92
CA LYS A 115 -15.50 8.06 -2.68
C LYS A 115 -15.48 6.89 -3.65
N SER A 116 -14.45 6.81 -4.47
CA SER A 116 -14.26 5.76 -5.49
C SER A 116 -14.06 4.38 -4.88
N ARG A 117 -13.26 4.25 -3.81
CA ARG A 117 -13.02 2.96 -3.15
C ARG A 117 -14.30 2.41 -2.55
N THR A 118 -15.08 3.25 -1.87
CA THR A 118 -16.37 2.86 -1.29
C THR A 118 -17.37 2.49 -2.38
N LYS A 119 -17.59 3.34 -3.39
CA LYS A 119 -18.51 3.08 -4.49
C LYS A 119 -18.16 1.78 -5.23
N ARG A 120 -16.87 1.55 -5.51
CA ARG A 120 -16.39 0.31 -6.15
C ARG A 120 -16.68 -0.93 -5.30
N ASN A 121 -16.49 -0.87 -3.98
CA ASN A 121 -16.77 -2.01 -3.12
C ASN A 121 -18.26 -2.38 -3.13
N TRP A 122 -19.15 -1.37 -3.11
CA TRP A 122 -20.59 -1.57 -3.25
C TRP A 122 -20.96 -2.18 -4.59
N ILE A 123 -20.52 -1.57 -5.71
CA ILE A 123 -20.81 -2.07 -7.07
C ILE A 123 -20.27 -3.50 -7.28
N LYS A 124 -19.15 -3.86 -6.65
CA LYS A 124 -18.60 -5.22 -6.73
C LYS A 124 -19.34 -6.24 -5.87
N GLY A 125 -20.32 -5.83 -5.06
CA GLY A 125 -21.06 -6.71 -4.17
C GLY A 125 -20.25 -7.15 -2.95
N ARG A 126 -19.23 -6.38 -2.56
CA ARG A 126 -18.42 -6.69 -1.36
C ARG A 126 -19.26 -6.69 -0.08
N TYR A 127 -20.37 -5.97 -0.12
CA TYR A 127 -21.29 -5.77 0.98
C TYR A 127 -22.68 -6.38 0.66
N SER A 128 -22.75 -7.30 -0.30
CA SER A 128 -23.96 -8.07 -0.57
C SER A 128 -24.27 -8.99 0.60
N HIS A 129 -25.55 -9.30 0.81
CA HIS A 129 -26.05 -10.22 1.86
C HIS A 129 -25.86 -9.74 3.31
N ILE A 130 -25.63 -8.45 3.54
CA ILE A 130 -25.68 -7.87 4.89
C ILE A 130 -27.10 -8.02 5.43
N ARG A 131 -27.26 -8.72 6.56
CA ARG A 131 -28.59 -9.04 7.15
C ARG A 131 -29.02 -8.04 8.21
N SER A 132 -28.09 -7.25 8.74
CA SER A 132 -28.36 -6.25 9.76
C SER A 132 -27.36 -5.09 9.67
N ALA A 133 -27.70 -3.97 10.30
CA ALA A 133 -26.82 -2.80 10.35
C ALA A 133 -25.49 -3.07 11.07
N ASP A 134 -25.49 -4.00 12.04
CA ASP A 134 -24.31 -4.34 12.83
C ASP A 134 -23.23 -5.10 12.03
N GLU A 135 -23.62 -5.72 10.91
CA GLU A 135 -22.71 -6.44 10.02
C GLU A 135 -21.97 -5.51 9.05
N ILE A 136 -22.33 -4.22 8.99
CA ILE A 136 -21.73 -3.24 8.09
C ILE A 136 -20.29 -2.91 8.56
N PRO A 137 -19.24 -3.20 7.76
CA PRO A 137 -17.87 -2.93 8.18
C PRO A 137 -17.60 -1.43 8.36
N PRO A 138 -16.69 -1.04 9.26
CA PRO A 138 -16.29 0.36 9.38
C PRO A 138 -15.68 0.86 8.06
N ASN A 139 -15.90 2.13 7.72
CA ASN A 139 -15.48 2.75 6.46
C ASN A 139 -16.09 2.15 5.17
N SER A 140 -17.18 1.40 5.30
CA SER A 140 -17.99 0.94 4.15
C SER A 140 -18.96 2.01 3.64
N MET A 141 -19.19 3.09 4.40
CA MET A 141 -20.07 4.20 4.02
C MET A 141 -19.29 5.42 3.53
N TYR A 142 -19.93 6.18 2.65
CA TYR A 142 -19.49 7.50 2.19
C TYR A 142 -20.75 8.34 1.93
N PRO A 143 -20.76 9.66 2.23
CA PRO A 143 -21.92 10.50 2.01
C PRO A 143 -22.13 10.78 0.50
N PHE A 144 -22.68 9.81 -0.21
CA PHE A 144 -23.05 9.95 -1.61
C PHE A 144 -24.36 10.72 -1.78
N ASP A 145 -24.51 11.35 -2.95
CA ASP A 145 -25.78 11.89 -3.43
C ASP A 145 -26.80 10.78 -3.75
N VAL A 146 -28.06 11.19 -3.91
CA VAL A 146 -29.18 10.27 -4.15
C VAL A 146 -29.01 9.52 -5.46
N GLU A 147 -28.49 10.17 -6.49
CA GLU A 147 -28.24 9.58 -7.80
C GLU A 147 -27.21 8.44 -7.70
N THR A 148 -26.10 8.67 -7.00
CA THR A 148 -25.04 7.68 -6.81
C THR A 148 -25.51 6.49 -5.96
N TRP A 149 -26.33 6.73 -4.93
CA TRP A 149 -26.97 5.62 -4.20
C TRP A 149 -27.94 4.84 -5.07
N GLY A 150 -28.68 5.52 -5.96
CA GLY A 150 -29.53 4.87 -6.96
C GLY A 150 -28.74 3.96 -7.89
N GLU A 151 -27.60 4.42 -8.43
CA GLU A 151 -26.71 3.60 -9.27
C GLU A 151 -26.20 2.36 -8.52
N ILE A 152 -25.86 2.49 -7.23
CA ILE A 152 -25.41 1.36 -6.40
C ILE A 152 -26.55 0.37 -6.16
N LEU A 153 -27.77 0.85 -5.88
CA LEU A 153 -28.93 0.00 -5.64
C LEU A 153 -29.30 -0.79 -6.91
N GLU A 154 -29.32 -0.14 -8.07
CA GLU A 154 -29.60 -0.79 -9.35
C GLU A 154 -28.61 -1.94 -9.61
N ALA A 155 -27.31 -1.68 -9.41
CA ALA A 155 -26.26 -2.69 -9.57
C ALA A 155 -26.38 -3.87 -8.60
N GLU A 156 -27.07 -3.72 -7.46
CA GLU A 156 -27.36 -4.81 -6.54
C GLU A 156 -28.64 -5.58 -6.93
N LEU A 157 -29.64 -4.90 -7.50
CA LEU A 157 -30.88 -5.53 -7.99
C LEU A 157 -30.65 -6.35 -9.27
N GLU A 158 -29.71 -5.95 -10.13
CA GLU A 158 -29.36 -6.65 -11.37
C GLU A 158 -28.50 -7.92 -11.15
N ARG A 159 -28.08 -8.20 -9.91
CA ARG A 159 -27.15 -9.28 -9.58
C ARG A 159 -27.85 -10.64 -9.39
#